data_AF-E9CQA5-F1
#
_entry.id   AF-E9CQA5-F1
#
_cell.length_a   1.000
_cell.length_b   1.000
_cell.length_c   1.000
_cell.angle_alpha   90.00
_cell.angle_beta   90.00
_cell.angle_gamma   90.00
#
_symmetry.space_group_name_H-M   'P 1'
#
loop_
_entity.id
_entity.type
_entity.pdbx_description
1 polymer ?
#
loop_
_entity_poly.entity_id
_entity_poly.type
_entity_poly.pdbx_seq_one_letter_code
_entity_poly.pdbx_strand_id
1 'polypeptide(L)'
;FSAQDLAEPGFKADKEALKWGLAGFSSTTVWLVFGAFIFALGYEATGLGRRIALFMVKFMGKRTLTLGYAVVIIDILLAPFTPSNTARTGGTVFPVVKNLPPLFDSFPNDPSSRRIGGYLMWMMVVGTSISSSMFVTGAAPNVLGVEFVGEIAGVNISWMQWFLAFLPVGLMLLIIAPLISYYLY
;
A
#
# COMPACT_ATOMS: atom_id res chain seq x y z
N PHE A 1 -6.28 -34.43 5.12
CA PHE A 1 -7.27 -35.23 5.85
C PHE A 1 -6.54 -36.22 6.74
N SER A 2 -6.93 -36.29 8.00
CA SER A 2 -6.40 -37.25 8.97
C SER A 2 -7.02 -38.64 8.75
N ALA A 3 -6.45 -39.67 9.38
CA ALA A 3 -7.04 -41.02 9.36
C ALA A 3 -8.42 -41.08 10.07
N GLN A 4 -8.69 -40.14 10.98
CA GLN A 4 -10.00 -40.02 11.65
C GLN A 4 -11.05 -39.44 10.70
N ASP A 5 -10.71 -38.43 9.89
CA ASP A 5 -11.63 -37.80 8.93
C ASP A 5 -12.15 -38.83 7.91
N LEU A 6 -11.27 -39.73 7.46
CA LEU A 6 -11.60 -40.78 6.49
C LEU A 6 -12.49 -41.90 7.07
N ALA A 7 -12.55 -42.03 8.40
CA ALA A 7 -13.32 -43.05 9.09
C ALA A 7 -14.78 -42.63 9.38
N GLU A 8 -15.14 -41.36 9.13
CA GLU A 8 -16.50 -40.87 9.34
C GLU A 8 -17.50 -41.48 8.33
N PRO A 9 -18.62 -42.07 8.80
CA PRO A 9 -19.65 -42.63 7.92
C PRO A 9 -20.25 -41.53 7.01
N GLY A 10 -19.92 -41.57 5.72
CA GLY A 10 -20.38 -40.58 4.73
C GLY A 10 -19.33 -39.58 4.27
N PHE A 11 -18.08 -39.65 4.76
CA PHE A 11 -16.97 -38.84 4.27
C PHE A 11 -16.70 -39.13 2.79
N LYS A 12 -16.81 -38.10 1.95
CA LYS A 12 -16.55 -38.15 0.51
C LYS A 12 -15.30 -37.36 0.19
N ALA A 13 -14.16 -38.06 0.16
CA ALA A 13 -12.84 -37.45 0.01
C ALA A 13 -12.73 -36.56 -1.24
N ASP A 14 -13.39 -36.93 -2.33
CA ASP A 14 -13.51 -36.14 -3.56
C ASP A 14 -14.24 -34.80 -3.34
N LYS A 15 -15.37 -34.83 -2.62
CA LYS A 15 -16.13 -33.61 -2.29
C LYS A 15 -15.41 -32.72 -1.30
N GLU A 16 -14.79 -33.29 -0.28
CA GLU A 16 -14.05 -32.52 0.73
C GLU A 16 -12.75 -31.95 0.17
N ALA A 17 -12.05 -32.67 -0.70
CA ALA A 17 -10.91 -32.12 -1.44
C ALA A 17 -11.32 -30.96 -2.35
N LEU A 18 -12.46 -31.08 -3.04
CA LEU A 18 -13.00 -29.99 -3.86
C LEU A 18 -13.40 -28.78 -3.02
N LYS A 19 -14.10 -28.98 -1.90
CA LYS A 19 -14.45 -27.90 -0.96
C LYS A 19 -13.21 -27.20 -0.43
N TRP A 20 -12.20 -27.96 0.00
CA TRP A 20 -10.94 -27.42 0.49
C TRP A 20 -10.20 -26.62 -0.60
N GLY A 21 -10.11 -27.17 -1.82
CA GLY A 21 -9.48 -26.48 -2.96
C GLY A 21 -10.20 -25.20 -3.38
N LEU A 22 -11.51 -25.09 -3.11
CA LEU A 22 -12.31 -23.91 -3.42
C LEU A 22 -12.50 -22.94 -2.24
N ALA A 23 -12.08 -23.32 -1.02
CA ALA A 23 -12.32 -22.54 0.20
C ALA A 23 -11.71 -21.13 0.13
N GLY A 24 -10.56 -20.97 -0.54
CA GLY A 24 -9.96 -19.64 -0.74
C GLY A 24 -10.85 -18.67 -1.53
N PHE A 25 -11.70 -19.18 -2.45
CA PHE A 25 -12.60 -18.35 -3.25
C PHE A 25 -13.82 -17.85 -2.47
N SER A 26 -14.12 -18.41 -1.29
CA SER A 26 -15.19 -17.91 -0.40
C SER A 26 -14.68 -16.95 0.68
N SER A 27 -13.37 -16.69 0.73
CA SER A 27 -12.77 -15.76 1.68
C SER A 27 -13.29 -14.34 1.46
N THR A 28 -13.93 -13.77 2.48
CA THR A 28 -14.43 -12.39 2.44
C THR A 28 -13.29 -11.38 2.24
N THR A 29 -12.10 -11.70 2.76
CA THR A 29 -10.90 -10.87 2.59
C THR A 29 -10.44 -10.84 1.13
N VAL A 30 -10.47 -11.99 0.43
CA VAL A 30 -10.16 -12.07 -1.00
C VAL A 30 -11.12 -11.20 -1.82
N TRP A 31 -12.42 -11.26 -1.53
CA TRP A 31 -13.42 -10.43 -2.22
C TRP A 31 -13.29 -8.93 -1.90
N LEU A 32 -12.90 -8.57 -0.69
CA LEU A 32 -12.60 -7.17 -0.33
C LEU A 32 -11.41 -6.64 -1.14
N VAL A 33 -10.35 -7.43 -1.29
CA VAL A 33 -9.18 -7.08 -2.10
C VAL A 33 -9.54 -7.01 -3.58
N PHE A 34 -10.32 -7.96 -4.09
CA PHE A 34 -10.83 -7.93 -5.46
C PHE A 34 -11.60 -6.63 -5.74
N GLY A 35 -12.51 -6.23 -4.86
CA GLY A 35 -13.22 -4.96 -4.96
C GLY A 35 -12.26 -3.77 -5.01
N ALA A 36 -11.25 -3.74 -4.13
CA ALA A 36 -10.22 -2.70 -4.15
C ALA A 36 -9.45 -2.63 -5.49
N PHE A 37 -9.09 -3.78 -6.09
CA PHE A 37 -8.46 -3.81 -7.42
C PHE A 37 -9.36 -3.24 -8.52
N ILE A 38 -10.66 -3.55 -8.53
CA ILE A 38 -11.61 -2.98 -9.50
C ILE A 38 -11.69 -1.45 -9.36
N PHE A 39 -11.76 -0.95 -8.11
CA PHE A 39 -11.71 0.50 -7.86
C PHE A 39 -10.39 1.11 -8.31
N ALA A 40 -9.25 0.45 -8.04
CA ALA A 40 -7.92 0.90 -8.48
C ALA A 40 -7.83 1.03 -10.02
N LEU A 41 -8.38 0.06 -10.76
CA LEU A 41 -8.38 0.09 -12.23
C LEU A 41 -9.20 1.26 -12.78
N GLY A 42 -10.40 1.50 -12.23
CA GLY A 42 -11.20 2.68 -12.61
C GLY A 42 -10.49 3.99 -12.27
N TYR A 43 -9.86 4.04 -11.10
CA TYR A 43 -9.07 5.17 -10.64
C TYR A 43 -7.89 5.50 -11.57
N GLU A 44 -7.17 4.47 -12.02
CA GLU A 44 -6.07 4.59 -12.97
C GLU A 44 -6.55 5.00 -14.35
N ALA A 45 -7.59 4.35 -14.87
CA ALA A 45 -8.17 4.64 -16.19
C ALA A 45 -8.66 6.10 -16.32
N THR A 46 -9.20 6.67 -15.24
CA THR A 46 -9.64 8.09 -15.24
C THR A 46 -8.50 9.11 -15.08
N GLY A 47 -7.31 8.64 -14.72
CA GLY A 47 -6.16 9.48 -14.39
C GLY A 47 -6.33 10.30 -13.10
N LEU A 48 -7.27 9.92 -12.22
CA LEU A 48 -7.51 10.65 -10.96
C LEU A 48 -6.25 10.70 -10.08
N GLY A 49 -5.49 9.61 -10.03
CA GLY A 49 -4.18 9.51 -9.36
C GLY A 49 -3.21 10.60 -9.74
N ARG A 50 -3.05 10.75 -11.05
CA ARG A 50 -2.20 11.80 -11.61
C ARG A 50 -2.71 13.20 -11.27
N ARG A 51 -4.03 13.43 -11.28
CA ARG A 51 -4.61 14.73 -10.90
C ARG A 51 -4.38 15.07 -9.43
N ILE A 52 -4.59 14.11 -8.52
CA ILE A 52 -4.32 14.30 -7.08
C ILE A 52 -2.84 14.59 -6.86
N ALA A 53 -1.96 13.82 -7.48
CA ALA A 53 -0.52 14.02 -7.38
C ALA A 53 -0.08 15.41 -7.88
N LEU A 54 -0.55 15.83 -9.06
CA LEU A 54 -0.26 17.15 -9.61
C LEU A 54 -0.84 18.28 -8.75
N PHE A 55 -2.05 18.10 -8.21
CA PHE A 55 -2.68 19.08 -7.32
C PHE A 55 -1.85 19.26 -6.03
N MET A 56 -1.43 18.16 -5.39
CA MET A 56 -0.58 18.21 -4.19
C MET A 56 0.77 18.88 -4.47
N VAL A 57 1.42 18.56 -5.59
CA VAL A 57 2.66 19.23 -6.01
C VAL A 57 2.45 20.73 -6.24
N LYS A 58 1.34 21.13 -6.87
CA LYS A 58 1.02 22.55 -7.10
C LYS A 58 0.90 23.34 -5.79
N PHE A 59 0.28 22.77 -4.77
CA PHE A 59 0.08 23.45 -3.48
C PHE A 59 1.31 23.39 -2.58
N MET A 60 2.05 22.29 -2.60
CA MET A 60 3.12 21.99 -1.63
C MET A 60 4.54 22.04 -2.21
N GLY A 61 4.72 22.31 -3.51
CA GLY A 61 6.02 22.27 -4.19
C GLY A 61 6.94 23.47 -3.98
N LYS A 62 6.61 24.38 -3.04
CA LYS A 62 7.41 25.60 -2.80
C LYS A 62 8.70 25.35 -2.02
N ARG A 63 8.78 24.26 -1.23
CA ARG A 63 9.95 23.90 -0.44
C ARG A 63 10.21 22.40 -0.57
N THR A 64 11.48 21.98 -0.49
CA THR A 64 11.88 20.57 -0.58
C THR A 64 11.15 19.71 0.45
N LEU A 65 11.13 20.15 1.71
CA LEU A 65 10.46 19.43 2.79
C LEU A 65 8.95 19.27 2.55
N THR A 66 8.26 20.35 2.16
CA THR A 66 6.82 20.30 1.89
C THR A 66 6.49 19.42 0.68
N LEU A 67 7.40 19.34 -0.29
CA LEU A 67 7.27 18.43 -1.41
C LEU A 67 7.44 16.97 -0.99
N GLY A 68 8.34 16.67 -0.05
CA GLY A 68 8.46 15.34 0.56
C GLY A 68 7.19 14.91 1.31
N TYR A 69 6.59 15.82 2.08
CA TYR A 69 5.28 15.59 2.68
C TYR A 69 4.19 15.34 1.65
N ALA A 70 4.18 16.10 0.54
CA ALA A 70 3.22 15.91 -0.55
C ALA A 70 3.29 14.49 -1.12
N VAL A 71 4.51 13.97 -1.37
CA VAL A 71 4.72 12.60 -1.86
C VAL A 71 4.11 11.57 -0.91
N VAL A 72 4.38 11.70 0.39
CA VAL A 72 3.85 10.77 1.41
C VAL A 72 2.33 10.85 1.50
N ILE A 73 1.77 12.06 1.50
CA ILE A 73 0.31 12.28 1.56
C ILE A 73 -0.39 11.69 0.34
N ILE A 74 0.15 11.90 -0.87
CA ILE A 74 -0.39 11.30 -2.08
C ILE A 74 -0.45 9.78 -1.91
N ASP A 75 0.64 9.15 -1.45
CA ASP A 75 0.69 7.69 -1.32
C ASP A 75 -0.34 7.14 -0.31
N ILE A 76 -0.54 7.82 0.81
CA ILE A 76 -1.57 7.46 1.81
C ILE A 76 -2.97 7.61 1.25
N LEU A 77 -3.25 8.69 0.51
CA LEU A 77 -4.57 8.91 -0.07
C LEU A 77 -4.91 7.84 -1.11
N LEU A 78 -3.90 7.30 -1.79
CA LEU A 78 -4.05 6.24 -2.78
C LEU A 78 -4.13 4.84 -2.15
N ALA A 79 -3.46 4.61 -1.02
CA ALA A 79 -3.25 3.26 -0.48
C ALA A 79 -4.52 2.46 -0.10
N PRO A 80 -5.61 3.06 0.42
CA PRO A 80 -6.85 2.32 0.67
C PRO A 80 -7.44 1.68 -0.59
N PHE A 81 -7.25 2.35 -1.73
CA PHE A 81 -7.90 2.03 -3.00
C PHE A 81 -7.00 1.24 -3.94
N THR A 82 -5.68 1.37 -3.82
CA THR A 82 -4.72 0.67 -4.68
C THR A 82 -4.00 -0.43 -3.90
N PRO A 83 -4.44 -1.70 -4.04
CA PRO A 83 -3.91 -2.81 -3.24
C PRO A 83 -2.53 -3.34 -3.65
N SER A 84 -1.89 -2.68 -4.62
CA SER A 84 -0.53 -2.95 -5.04
C SER A 84 0.35 -1.72 -4.79
N ASN A 85 1.34 -1.89 -3.92
CA ASN A 85 2.33 -0.88 -3.58
C ASN A 85 3.12 -0.48 -4.84
N THR A 86 3.44 -1.46 -5.70
CA THR A 86 4.14 -1.23 -6.97
C THR A 86 3.29 -0.43 -7.95
N ALA A 87 1.99 -0.74 -8.09
CA ALA A 87 1.09 0.01 -8.96
C ALA A 87 0.88 1.45 -8.47
N ARG A 88 0.72 1.62 -7.14
CA ARG A 88 0.55 2.93 -6.52
C ARG A 88 1.80 3.80 -6.69
N THR A 89 2.92 3.33 -6.17
CA THR A 89 4.16 4.12 -6.10
C THR A 89 4.85 4.20 -7.45
N GLY A 90 5.02 3.07 -8.13
CA GLY A 90 5.72 3.00 -9.41
C GLY A 90 4.85 3.44 -10.60
N GLY A 91 3.55 3.12 -10.58
CA GLY A 91 2.63 3.45 -11.67
C GLY A 91 2.07 4.87 -11.58
N THR A 92 1.63 5.29 -10.40
CA THR A 92 0.92 6.58 -10.23
C THR A 92 1.82 7.70 -9.73
N VAL A 93 2.58 7.46 -8.65
CA VAL A 93 3.36 8.52 -7.98
C VAL A 93 4.66 8.81 -8.73
N PHE A 94 5.40 7.77 -9.15
CA PHE A 94 6.71 7.89 -9.79
C PHE A 94 6.70 8.78 -11.05
N PRO A 95 5.77 8.64 -12.01
CA PRO A 95 5.77 9.48 -13.20
C PRO A 95 5.57 10.96 -12.90
N VAL A 96 4.94 11.30 -11.77
CA VAL A 96 4.79 12.69 -11.34
C VAL A 96 6.06 13.16 -10.65
N VAL A 97 6.56 12.39 -9.67
CA VAL A 97 7.72 12.78 -8.86
C VAL A 97 9.00 12.84 -9.69
N LYS A 98 9.24 11.91 -10.61
CA LYS A 98 10.47 11.86 -11.42
C LYS A 98 10.71 13.10 -12.28
N ASN A 99 9.64 13.85 -12.60
CA ASN A 99 9.71 15.06 -13.42
C ASN A 99 9.99 16.32 -12.59
N LEU A 100 10.03 16.23 -11.25
CA LEU A 100 10.29 17.37 -10.36
C LEU A 100 11.77 17.68 -10.18
N PRO A 101 12.68 16.70 -9.93
CA PRO A 101 14.10 16.98 -9.70
C PRO A 101 14.78 17.80 -10.80
N PRO A 102 14.53 17.57 -12.10
CA PRO A 102 15.14 18.37 -13.17
C PRO A 102 14.77 19.86 -13.13
N LEU A 103 13.64 20.24 -12.50
CA LEU A 103 13.26 21.64 -12.33
C LEU A 103 14.13 22.40 -11.31
N PHE A 104 14.95 21.67 -10.55
CA PHE A 104 15.85 22.18 -9.53
C PHE A 104 17.31 21.78 -9.80
N ASP A 105 17.66 21.53 -11.07
CA ASP A 105 18.99 21.10 -11.49
C ASP A 105 19.52 19.90 -10.69
N SER A 106 18.65 18.89 -10.50
CA SER A 106 18.97 17.62 -9.85
C SER A 106 18.69 16.48 -10.82
N PHE A 107 19.76 15.82 -11.26
CA PHE A 107 19.71 14.80 -12.32
C PHE A 107 20.13 13.42 -11.79
N PRO A 108 19.56 12.33 -12.32
CA PRO A 108 19.99 10.97 -11.97
C PRO A 108 21.43 10.72 -12.45
N ASN A 109 22.19 9.94 -11.69
CA ASN A 109 23.60 9.58 -11.98
C ASN A 109 24.57 10.76 -12.09
N ASP A 110 24.21 11.91 -11.53
CA ASP A 110 25.01 13.14 -11.50
C ASP A 110 25.37 13.50 -10.05
N PRO A 111 26.45 14.27 -9.76
CA PRO A 111 26.71 14.77 -8.40
C PRO A 111 25.55 15.57 -7.79
N SER A 112 24.69 16.17 -8.61
CA SER A 112 23.45 16.86 -8.20
C SER A 112 22.31 15.91 -7.80
N SER A 113 22.44 14.60 -8.01
CA SER A 113 21.40 13.60 -7.69
C SER A 113 20.99 13.62 -6.23
N ARG A 114 21.93 13.88 -5.31
CA ARG A 114 21.68 13.96 -3.86
C ARG A 114 21.07 15.28 -3.40
N ARG A 115 20.78 16.21 -4.31
CA ARG A 115 19.95 17.38 -4.00
C ARG A 115 18.49 16.90 -3.81
N ILE A 116 17.53 17.57 -4.43
CA ILE A 116 16.12 17.22 -4.26
C ILE A 116 15.76 15.84 -4.84
N GLY A 117 16.49 15.34 -5.85
CA GLY A 117 16.20 14.08 -6.53
C GLY A 117 16.23 12.87 -5.61
N GLY A 118 17.35 12.63 -4.95
CA GLY A 118 17.53 11.51 -4.04
C GLY A 118 16.57 11.57 -2.85
N TYR A 119 16.38 12.76 -2.27
CA TYR A 119 15.40 12.97 -1.21
C TYR A 119 13.98 12.57 -1.65
N LEU A 120 13.51 13.04 -2.81
CA LEU A 120 12.15 12.72 -3.29
C LEU A 120 11.97 11.23 -3.59
N MET A 121 12.96 10.57 -4.18
CA MET A 121 12.92 9.12 -4.40
C MET A 121 12.88 8.36 -3.07
N TRP A 122 13.64 8.81 -2.08
CA TRP A 122 13.61 8.25 -0.74
C TRP A 122 12.23 8.45 -0.07
N MET A 123 11.64 9.63 -0.20
CA MET A 123 10.30 9.91 0.32
C MET A 123 9.22 9.03 -0.31
N MET A 124 9.37 8.63 -1.56
CA MET A 124 8.47 7.65 -2.17
C MET A 124 8.55 6.29 -1.48
N VAL A 125 9.77 5.80 -1.20
CA VAL A 125 9.97 4.53 -0.48
C VAL A 125 9.37 4.61 0.93
N VAL A 126 9.70 5.67 1.66
CA VAL A 126 9.17 5.91 3.01
C VAL A 126 7.64 5.99 3.03
N GLY A 127 7.07 6.81 2.14
CA GLY A 127 5.62 6.97 2.03
C GLY A 127 4.92 5.66 1.72
N THR A 128 5.47 4.89 0.79
CA THR A 128 4.96 3.57 0.41
C THR A 128 5.00 2.60 1.58
N SER A 129 6.08 2.56 2.33
CA SER A 129 6.19 1.66 3.49
C SER A 129 5.15 2.01 4.54
N ILE A 130 4.99 3.29 4.89
CA ILE A 130 4.02 3.73 5.91
C ILE A 130 2.59 3.42 5.46
N SER A 131 2.22 3.81 4.24
CA SER A 131 0.87 3.62 3.72
C SER A 131 0.52 2.15 3.55
N SER A 132 1.50 1.33 3.13
CA SER A 132 1.33 -0.13 2.99
C SER A 132 1.12 -0.81 4.34
N SER A 133 1.76 -0.35 5.41
CA SER A 133 1.50 -0.88 6.75
C SER A 133 0.17 -0.40 7.34
N MET A 134 -0.27 0.81 6.98
CA MET A 134 -1.46 1.45 7.55
C MET A 134 -2.78 0.80 7.13
N PHE A 135 -2.85 0.22 5.92
CA PHE A 135 -4.08 -0.35 5.38
C PHE A 135 -3.92 -1.86 5.15
N VAL A 136 -4.93 -2.67 5.53
CA VAL A 136 -4.95 -4.11 5.21
C VAL A 136 -4.82 -4.33 3.71
N THR A 137 -5.54 -3.53 2.92
CA THR A 137 -5.47 -3.56 1.46
C THR A 137 -4.15 -3.03 0.92
N GLY A 138 -3.34 -2.35 1.72
CA GLY A 138 -2.15 -1.64 1.26
C GLY A 138 -1.02 -2.53 0.75
N ALA A 139 -1.02 -3.83 1.09
CA ALA A 139 -0.06 -4.82 0.61
C ALA A 139 -0.60 -6.27 0.75
N ALA A 140 -0.26 -7.15 -0.21
CA ALA A 140 -0.66 -8.56 -0.18
C ALA A 140 -0.25 -9.32 1.10
N PRO A 141 0.95 -9.11 1.69
CA PRO A 141 1.32 -9.76 2.95
C PRO A 141 0.38 -9.42 4.13
N ASN A 142 -0.24 -8.25 4.15
CA ASN A 142 -1.15 -7.87 5.24
C ASN A 142 -2.44 -8.71 5.19
N VAL A 143 -2.96 -8.92 3.99
CA VAL A 143 -4.14 -9.74 3.73
C VAL A 143 -3.90 -11.18 4.20
N LEU A 144 -2.76 -11.76 3.80
CA LEU A 144 -2.35 -13.09 4.23
C LEU A 144 -2.16 -13.15 5.76
N GLY A 145 -1.59 -12.10 6.36
CA GLY A 145 -1.43 -11.99 7.80
C GLY A 145 -2.76 -12.02 8.56
N VAL A 146 -3.77 -11.28 8.10
CA VAL A 146 -5.12 -11.27 8.69
C VAL A 146 -5.78 -12.66 8.57
N GLU A 147 -5.62 -13.32 7.43
CA GLU A 147 -6.17 -14.67 7.21
C GLU A 147 -5.53 -15.70 8.15
N PHE A 148 -4.20 -15.70 8.29
CA PHE A 148 -3.51 -16.58 9.23
C PHE A 148 -3.87 -16.33 10.69
N VAL A 149 -4.04 -15.07 11.10
CA VAL A 149 -4.50 -14.77 12.47
C VAL A 149 -5.92 -15.31 12.70
N GLY A 150 -6.79 -15.22 11.69
CA GLY A 150 -8.11 -15.83 11.72
C GLY A 150 -8.05 -17.34 11.89
N GLU A 151 -7.24 -18.04 11.10
CA GLU A 151 -7.13 -19.50 11.11
C GLU A 151 -6.44 -20.06 12.36
N ILE A 152 -5.35 -19.43 12.80
CA ILE A 152 -4.50 -19.94 13.88
C ILE A 152 -5.00 -19.50 15.25
N ALA A 153 -5.37 -18.22 15.40
CA ALA A 153 -5.74 -17.63 16.68
C ALA A 153 -7.26 -17.49 16.86
N GLY A 154 -8.07 -17.74 15.82
CA GLY A 154 -9.52 -17.56 15.86
C GLY A 154 -9.96 -16.09 15.95
N VAL A 155 -9.05 -15.15 15.67
CA VAL A 155 -9.32 -13.70 15.79
C VAL A 155 -9.55 -13.10 14.40
N ASN A 156 -10.75 -12.58 14.19
CA ASN A 156 -11.09 -11.88 12.95
C ASN A 156 -10.76 -10.38 13.07
N ILE A 157 -9.75 -9.93 12.33
CA ILE A 157 -9.37 -8.52 12.26
C ILE A 157 -10.07 -7.87 11.06
N SER A 158 -10.98 -6.94 11.33
CA SER A 158 -11.60 -6.13 10.28
C SER A 158 -10.64 -5.07 9.75
N TRP A 159 -10.91 -4.58 8.53
CA TRP A 159 -10.15 -3.50 7.91
C TRP A 159 -10.06 -2.25 8.80
N MET A 160 -11.17 -1.87 9.44
CA MET A 160 -11.21 -0.69 10.30
C MET A 160 -10.43 -0.89 11.61
N GLN A 161 -10.48 -2.08 12.18
CA GLN A 161 -9.69 -2.39 13.38
C GLN A 161 -8.19 -2.30 13.11
N TRP A 162 -7.72 -2.85 11.99
CA TRP A 162 -6.31 -2.72 11.59
C TRP A 162 -5.91 -1.26 11.42
N PHE A 163 -6.70 -0.50 10.66
CA PHE A 163 -6.44 0.92 10.41
C PHE A 163 -6.35 1.71 11.70
N LEU A 164 -7.35 1.57 12.59
CA LEU A 164 -7.37 2.27 13.88
C LEU A 164 -6.24 1.82 14.81
N ALA A 165 -5.83 0.55 14.77
CA ALA A 165 -4.69 0.05 15.54
C ALA A 165 -3.37 0.65 15.06
N PHE A 166 -3.19 0.82 13.76
CA PHE A 166 -1.98 1.42 13.19
C PHE A 166 -1.99 2.95 13.28
N LEU A 167 -3.16 3.59 13.28
CA LEU A 167 -3.32 5.04 13.17
C LEU A 167 -2.42 5.86 14.11
N PRO A 168 -2.27 5.55 15.42
CA PRO A 168 -1.42 6.34 16.30
C PRO A 168 0.05 6.35 15.86
N VAL A 169 0.60 5.19 15.52
CA VAL A 169 1.98 5.05 15.03
C VAL A 169 2.11 5.64 13.63
N GLY A 170 1.11 5.41 12.78
CA GLY A 170 0.99 6.00 11.48
C GLY A 170 1.15 7.51 11.52
N LEU A 171 0.31 8.23 12.28
CA LEU A 171 0.37 9.68 12.40
C LEU A 171 1.74 10.18 12.87
N MET A 172 2.38 9.49 13.83
CA MET A 172 3.74 9.83 14.25
C MET A 172 4.74 9.67 13.10
N LEU A 173 4.71 8.55 12.37
CA LEU A 173 5.60 8.30 11.23
C LEU A 173 5.37 9.30 10.10
N LEU A 174 4.13 9.72 9.85
CA LEU A 174 3.81 10.72 8.83
C LEU A 174 4.44 12.07 9.11
N ILE A 175 4.57 12.45 10.38
CA ILE A 175 5.22 13.70 10.78
C ILE A 175 6.73 13.52 10.78
N ILE A 176 7.22 12.46 11.44
CA ILE A 176 8.62 12.27 11.77
C ILE A 176 9.45 11.81 10.56
N ALA A 177 8.93 10.89 9.75
CA ALA A 177 9.74 10.27 8.68
C ALA A 177 10.18 11.27 7.60
N PRO A 178 9.32 12.21 7.12
CA PRO A 178 9.77 13.26 6.20
C PRO A 178 10.80 14.22 6.82
N LEU A 179 10.66 14.54 8.10
CA LEU A 179 11.60 15.42 8.83
C LEU A 179 12.97 14.75 8.99
N ILE A 180 13.00 13.53 9.52
CA ILE A 180 14.25 12.78 9.68
C ILE A 180 14.93 12.59 8.33
N SER A 181 14.16 12.21 7.30
CA SER A 181 14.70 12.03 5.95
C SER A 181 15.27 13.33 5.38
N TYR A 182 14.71 14.49 5.73
CA TYR A 182 15.20 15.79 5.28
C TYR A 182 16.52 16.21 5.94
N TYR A 183 16.79 15.72 7.17
CA TYR A 183 18.04 15.99 7.87
C TYR A 183 19.14 14.97 7.56
N LEU A 184 18.76 13.71 7.28
CA LEU A 184 19.72 12.64 7.01
C LEU A 184 20.15 12.56 5.53
N TYR A 185 19.35 13.12 4.62
CA TYR A 185 19.52 13.01 3.18
C TYR A 185 19.69 14.38 2.54
#